data_AF-A0A6I0EGZ0-F1
#
_entry.id   AF-A0A6I0EGZ0-F1
#
_cell.length_a   1.000
_cell.length_b   1.000
_cell.length_c   1.000
_cell.angle_alpha   90.00
_cell.angle_beta   90.00
_cell.angle_gamma   90.00
#
_symmetry.space_group_name_H-M   'P 1'
#
loop_
_entity.id
_entity.type
_entity.pdbx_description
1 polymer ?
#
loop_
_entity_poly.entity_id
_entity_poly.type
_entity_poly.pdbx_seq_one_letter_code
_entity_poly.pdbx_strand_id
1 'polypeptide(L)'
;MLTGATIFVIGSAVLSPATAVSYDCPSESTAVVLNDHDIAIAKREASIAEMRAEIVDAGGSTDDQRKLLESLQGKLAKMKDARAKLIDECAGKAAR
;
A
#
# COMPACT_ATOMS: atom_id res chain seq x y z
N MET A 1 23.46 39.03 -11.12
CA MET A 1 21.99 38.85 -11.19
C MET A 1 21.71 37.36 -11.16
N LEU A 2 20.91 36.93 -10.17
CA LEU A 2 20.31 35.61 -10.05
C LEU A 2 19.67 35.23 -11.42
N THR A 3 19.57 33.99 -11.87
CA THR A 3 18.85 32.84 -11.29
C THR A 3 19.10 31.71 -12.31
N GLY A 4 19.65 30.54 -11.99
CA GLY A 4 18.99 29.53 -11.18
C GLY A 4 17.85 28.88 -11.97
N ALA A 5 18.16 27.98 -12.90
CA ALA A 5 17.16 27.09 -13.51
C ALA A 5 17.61 25.65 -13.26
N THR A 6 17.13 25.15 -12.13
CA THR A 6 17.29 23.81 -11.58
C THR A 6 16.86 22.74 -12.57
N ILE A 7 17.71 21.73 -12.68
CA ILE A 7 17.48 20.44 -13.34
C ILE A 7 16.16 19.87 -12.82
N PHE A 8 15.19 19.70 -13.72
CA PHE A 8 14.00 18.88 -13.46
C PHE A 8 14.45 17.42 -13.39
N VAL A 9 14.81 16.97 -12.19
CA VAL A 9 14.90 15.55 -11.89
C VAL A 9 13.47 15.05 -11.92
N ILE A 10 13.08 14.47 -13.05
CA ILE A 10 11.89 13.61 -13.15
C ILE A 10 12.19 12.45 -12.21
N GLY A 11 11.80 12.60 -10.95
CA GLY A 11 11.79 11.54 -9.97
C GLY A 11 10.84 10.50 -10.48
N SER A 12 11.38 9.53 -11.22
CA SER A 12 10.72 8.27 -11.50
C SER A 12 10.35 7.72 -10.12
N ALA A 13 9.10 7.92 -9.71
CA ALA A 13 8.52 7.12 -8.66
C ALA A 13 8.64 5.69 -9.18
N VAL A 14 9.65 4.99 -8.67
CA VAL A 14 9.85 3.58 -8.93
C VAL A 14 8.65 2.93 -8.28
N LEU A 15 7.58 2.79 -9.06
CA LEU A 15 6.47 1.91 -8.79
C LEU A 15 7.11 0.53 -8.79
N SER A 16 7.60 0.12 -7.62
CA SER A 16 8.09 -1.22 -7.40
C SER A 16 6.99 -2.16 -7.89
N PRO A 17 7.26 -3.02 -8.89
CA PRO A 17 6.31 -4.04 -9.25
C PRO A 17 6.06 -4.83 -7.97
N ALA A 18 4.80 -5.11 -7.65
CA ALA A 18 4.43 -6.01 -6.58
C ALA A 18 5.07 -7.37 -6.91
N THR A 19 6.31 -7.57 -6.46
CA THR A 19 7.06 -8.80 -6.65
C THR A 19 6.30 -9.85 -5.87
N ALA A 20 5.85 -10.91 -6.55
CA ALA A 20 5.19 -12.02 -5.92
C ALA A 20 6.07 -12.53 -4.77
N VAL A 21 5.58 -12.39 -3.54
CA VAL A 21 6.33 -12.83 -2.35
C VAL A 21 6.09 -14.32 -2.23
N SER A 22 7.18 -15.10 -2.30
CA SER A 22 7.13 -16.54 -2.08
C SER A 22 7.04 -16.78 -0.58
N TYR A 23 5.88 -17.22 -0.10
CA TYR A 23 5.68 -17.59 1.30
C TYR A 23 5.89 -19.10 1.48
N ASP A 24 6.83 -19.48 2.34
CA ASP A 24 7.04 -20.87 2.76
C ASP A 24 6.01 -21.20 3.85
N CYS A 25 4.76 -21.43 3.43
CA CYS A 25 3.68 -21.84 4.32
C CYS A 25 3.46 -23.35 4.21
N PRO A 26 3.06 -24.03 5.31
CA PRO A 26 2.69 -25.44 5.27
C PRO A 26 1.42 -25.69 4.43
N SER A 27 0.61 -24.67 4.20
CA SER A 27 -0.56 -24.70 3.33
C SER A 27 -0.35 -23.78 2.12
N GLU A 28 -0.33 -24.37 0.91
CA GLU A 28 -0.20 -23.64 -0.36
C GLU A 28 -1.31 -22.60 -0.53
N SER A 29 -2.54 -22.89 -0.06
CA SER A 29 -3.65 -21.95 -0.11
C SER A 29 -3.40 -20.69 0.72
N THR A 30 -2.75 -20.82 1.88
CA THR A 30 -2.40 -19.68 2.74
C THR A 30 -1.32 -18.81 2.10
N ALA A 31 -0.35 -19.43 1.41
CA ALA A 31 0.68 -18.70 0.66
C ALA A 31 0.09 -17.88 -0.50
N VAL A 32 -0.85 -18.46 -1.26
CA VAL A 32 -1.56 -17.74 -2.35
C VAL A 32 -2.37 -16.57 -1.78
N VAL A 33 -3.13 -16.79 -0.71
CA VAL A 33 -3.94 -15.74 -0.08
C VAL A 33 -3.04 -14.63 0.48
N LEU A 34 -1.90 -14.95 1.08
CA LEU A 34 -0.94 -13.95 1.55
C LEU A 34 -0.39 -13.08 0.41
N ASN A 35 -0.03 -13.71 -0.71
CA ASN A 35 0.45 -12.99 -1.89
C ASN A 35 -0.65 -12.09 -2.49
N ASP A 36 -1.91 -12.56 -2.55
CA ASP A 36 -3.03 -11.73 -3.00
C ASP A 36 -3.28 -10.54 -2.07
N HIS A 37 -3.14 -10.75 -0.74
CA HIS A 37 -3.21 -9.68 0.25
C HIS A 37 -2.11 -8.64 0.05
N ASP A 38 -0.87 -9.06 -0.23
CA ASP A 38 0.24 -8.14 -0.53
C ASP A 38 -0.03 -7.28 -1.75
N ILE A 39 -0.45 -7.92 -2.85
CA ILE A 39 -0.76 -7.22 -4.10
C ILE A 39 -1.88 -6.20 -3.85
N ALA A 40 -2.91 -6.60 -3.10
CA ALA A 40 -4.04 -5.72 -2.81
C ALA A 40 -3.66 -4.56 -1.88
N ILE A 41 -2.82 -4.79 -0.88
CA ILE A 41 -2.26 -3.75 0.00
C ILE A 41 -1.43 -2.77 -0.81
N ALA A 42 -0.51 -3.24 -1.65
CA ALA A 42 0.34 -2.40 -2.49
C ALA A 42 -0.48 -1.53 -3.45
N LYS A 43 -1.47 -2.11 -4.13
CA LYS A 43 -2.40 -1.36 -4.99
C LYS A 43 -3.16 -0.29 -4.22
N ARG A 44 -3.57 -0.60 -2.98
CA ARG A 44 -4.32 0.34 -2.16
C ARG A 44 -3.44 1.47 -1.63
N GLU A 45 -2.20 1.19 -1.27
CA GLU A 45 -1.20 2.18 -0.90
C GLU A 45 -0.89 3.13 -2.06
N ALA A 46 -0.70 2.60 -3.27
CA ALA A 46 -0.50 3.40 -4.48
C ALA A 46 -1.70 4.34 -4.72
N SER A 47 -2.92 3.82 -4.66
CA SER A 47 -4.14 4.62 -4.87
C SER A 47 -4.35 5.70 -3.79
N ILE A 48 -3.98 5.43 -2.53
CA ILE A 48 -3.99 6.46 -1.48
C ILE A 48 -2.91 7.51 -1.74
N ALA A 49 -1.73 7.12 -2.22
CA ALA A 49 -0.65 8.04 -2.54
C ALA A 49 -1.02 8.96 -3.72
N GLU A 50 -1.63 8.42 -4.78
CA GLU A 50 -2.17 9.19 -5.90
C GLU A 50 -3.23 10.20 -5.42
N MET A 51 -4.19 9.77 -4.61
CA MET A 51 -5.21 10.67 -4.07
C MET A 51 -4.60 11.78 -3.19
N ARG A 52 -3.56 11.48 -2.42
CA ARG A 52 -2.83 12.50 -1.65
C ARG A 52 -2.11 13.50 -2.56
N ALA A 53 -1.51 13.03 -3.65
CA ALA A 53 -0.87 13.89 -4.64
C ALA A 53 -1.88 14.80 -5.32
N GLU A 54 -3.02 14.26 -5.77
CA GLU A 54 -4.11 15.04 -6.36
C GLU A 54 -4.64 16.12 -5.42
N ILE A 55 -4.79 15.80 -4.13
CA ILE A 55 -5.21 16.78 -3.09
C ILE A 55 -4.21 17.92 -2.95
N VAL A 56 -2.91 17.61 -2.97
CA VAL A 56 -1.85 18.63 -2.88
C VAL A 56 -1.83 19.49 -4.12
N ASP A 57 -1.92 18.87 -5.31
CA ASP A 57 -1.95 19.58 -6.60
C ASP A 57 -3.20 20.45 -6.76
N ALA A 58 -4.34 20.02 -6.22
CA ALA A 58 -5.58 20.81 -6.17
C ALA A 58 -5.54 21.97 -5.14
N GLY A 59 -4.46 22.10 -4.36
CA GLY A 59 -4.27 23.17 -3.40
C GLY A 59 -4.99 22.97 -2.06
N GLY A 60 -5.45 21.75 -1.77
CA GLY A 60 -6.11 21.42 -0.50
C GLY A 60 -7.13 20.29 -0.60
N SER A 61 -7.52 19.75 0.56
CA SER A 61 -8.52 18.69 0.69
C SER A 61 -9.88 19.26 1.06
N THR A 62 -10.94 18.79 0.43
CA THR A 62 -12.30 18.93 0.98
C THR A 62 -12.48 18.02 2.19
N ASP A 63 -13.49 18.27 3.02
CA ASP A 63 -13.85 17.36 4.13
C ASP A 63 -14.24 15.97 3.63
N ASP A 64 -14.89 15.88 2.46
CA ASP A 64 -15.29 14.61 1.88
C ASP A 64 -14.08 13.80 1.38
N GLN A 65 -13.11 14.46 0.74
CA GLN A 65 -11.84 13.83 0.36
C GLN A 65 -11.08 13.35 1.61
N ARG A 66 -11.07 14.12 2.69
CA ARG A 66 -10.41 13.74 3.95
C ARG A 66 -11.07 12.50 4.56
N LYS A 67 -12.39 12.49 4.69
CA LYS A 67 -13.16 11.33 5.20
C LYS A 67 -12.98 10.09 4.33
N LEU A 68 -12.94 10.28 3.00
CA LEU A 68 -12.65 9.18 2.09
C LEU A 68 -11.26 8.63 2.37
N LEU A 69 -10.24 9.49 2.46
CA LEU A 69 -8.87 9.09 2.70
C LEU A 69 -8.70 8.37 4.05
N GLU A 70 -9.33 8.86 5.11
CA GLU A 70 -9.39 8.18 6.42
C GLU A 70 -10.07 6.80 6.31
N SER A 71 -11.17 6.69 5.57
CA SER A 71 -11.86 5.42 5.32
C SER A 71 -10.99 4.43 4.52
N LEU A 72 -10.28 4.92 3.51
CA LEU A 72 -9.33 4.12 2.72
C LEU A 72 -8.18 3.62 3.59
N GLN A 73 -7.62 4.49 4.44
CA GLN A 73 -6.56 4.14 5.39
C GLN A 73 -7.04 3.15 6.44
N GLY A 74 -8.25 3.30 6.96
CA GLY A 74 -8.86 2.35 7.89
C GLY A 74 -9.07 0.96 7.26
N LYS A 75 -9.50 0.90 5.99
CA LYS A 75 -9.59 -0.35 5.23
C LYS A 75 -8.22 -0.97 5.01
N LEU A 76 -7.22 -0.16 4.66
CA LEU A 76 -5.83 -0.61 4.49
C LEU A 76 -5.27 -1.20 5.80
N ALA A 77 -5.51 -0.55 6.94
CA ALA A 77 -5.10 -1.05 8.25
C ALA A 77 -5.71 -2.42 8.54
N LYS A 78 -7.03 -2.59 8.32
CA LYS A 78 -7.70 -3.90 8.48
C LYS A 78 -7.13 -4.98 7.57
N MET A 79 -6.75 -4.63 6.34
CA MET A 79 -6.10 -5.57 5.42
C MET A 79 -4.71 -5.98 5.89
N LYS A 80 -3.93 -5.04 6.44
CA LYS A 80 -2.62 -5.32 7.04
C LYS A 80 -2.75 -6.19 8.29
N ASP A 81 -3.76 -5.98 9.11
CA ASP A 81 -4.05 -6.84 10.27
C ASP A 81 -4.45 -8.25 9.84
N ALA A 82 -5.30 -8.39 8.82
CA ALA A 82 -5.68 -9.68 8.26
C ALA A 82 -4.46 -10.42 7.69
N ARG A 83 -3.60 -9.70 6.97
CA ARG A 83 -2.32 -10.23 6.49
C ARG A 83 -1.42 -10.69 7.65
N ALA A 84 -1.31 -9.92 8.72
CA ALA A 84 -0.51 -10.30 9.89
C ALA A 84 -1.00 -11.61 10.51
N LYS A 85 -2.33 -11.79 10.63
CA LYS A 85 -2.93 -13.05 11.09
C LYS A 85 -2.62 -14.21 10.16
N LEU A 86 -2.72 -14.01 8.85
CA LEU A 86 -2.37 -15.02 7.86
C LEU A 86 -0.88 -15.41 7.92
N ILE A 87 0.01 -14.45 8.23
CA ILE A 87 1.44 -14.74 8.47
C ILE A 87 1.62 -15.59 9.73
N ASP A 88 0.90 -15.28 10.81
CA ASP A 88 0.95 -16.08 12.03
C ASP A 88 0.40 -17.51 11.80
N GLU A 89 -0.65 -17.65 11.00
CA GLU A 89 -1.15 -18.96 10.55
C GLU A 89 -0.13 -19.72 9.69
N CYS A 90 0.46 -19.04 8.71
CA CYS A 90 1.52 -19.57 7.85
C CYS A 90 2.75 -20.01 8.66
N ALA A 91 3.14 -19.25 9.68
CA ALA A 91 4.25 -19.59 10.58
C ALA A 91 3.91 -20.70 11.59
N GLY A 92 2.70 -21.27 11.55
CA GLY A 92 2.23 -22.28 12.49
C GLY A 92 2.00 -21.75 13.91
N LYS A 93 1.98 -20.43 14.11
CA LYS A 93 1.74 -19.79 15.42
C LYS A 93 0.26 -19.76 15.81
N ALA A 94 -0.65 -19.87 14.84
CA ALA A 94 -2.10 -19.95 15.10
C ALA A 94 -2.56 -21.33 15.65
N ALA A 95 -1.66 -22.33 15.72
CA ALA A 95 -1.99 -23.70 16.12
C ALA A 95 -1.44 -24.11 17.51
N ARG A 96 -1.22 -23.17 18.43
CA ARG A 96 -0.85 -23.48 19.84
C ARG A 96 -1.78 -22.80 20.84
#